data_AF-A0A7Z9WQS1-F1
#
_entry.id   AF-A0A7Z9WQS1-F1
#
_cell.length_a   1.000
_cell.length_b   1.000
_cell.length_c   1.000
_cell.angle_alpha   90.00
_cell.angle_beta   90.00
_cell.angle_gamma   90.00
#
_symmetry.space_group_name_H-M   'P 1'
#
loop_
_entity.id
_entity.type
_entity.pdbx_description
1 polymer ?
#
loop_
_entity_poly.entity_id
_entity_poly.type
_entity_poly.pdbx_seq_one_letter_code
_entity_poly.pdbx_strand_id
1 'polypeptide(L)'
;MLLLGEVLQRHWGHPLVKLASISLAGVAAYHFGFRISFLTNPEGGFIYLSSLSLPLTLGWIIAVSYSLGMIGSWREGRTGLKVALLTAIV
;
A
#
# COMPACT_ATOMS: atom_id res chain seq x y z
N MET A 1 -1.63 -18.92 -8.51
CA MET A 1 -0.78 -17.89 -7.88
C MET A 1 -1.40 -17.27 -6.62
N LEU A 2 -2.70 -16.93 -6.59
CA LEU A 2 -3.37 -16.35 -5.40
C LEU A 2 -3.49 -17.31 -4.19
N LEU A 3 -3.70 -18.60 -4.42
CA LEU A 3 -3.79 -19.60 -3.33
C LEU A 3 -2.45 -19.80 -2.58
N LEU A 4 -1.31 -19.65 -3.26
CA LEU A 4 0.00 -19.77 -2.63
C LEU A 4 0.27 -18.58 -1.69
N GLY A 5 -0.24 -17.39 -2.05
CA GLY A 5 -0.14 -16.18 -1.24
C GLY A 5 -0.95 -16.28 0.06
N GLU A 6 -2.17 -16.80 0.00
CA GLU A 6 -3.02 -16.96 1.20
C GLU A 6 -2.50 -18.05 2.16
N VAL A 7 -1.91 -19.13 1.63
CA VAL A 7 -1.28 -20.20 2.45
C VAL A 7 -0.04 -19.70 3.19
N LEU A 8 0.80 -18.87 2.55
CA LEU A 8 1.94 -18.23 3.21
C LEU A 8 1.50 -17.20 4.26
N GLN A 9 0.41 -16.47 4.01
CA GLN A 9 -0.16 -15.50 4.94
C GLN A 9 -0.67 -16.15 6.25
N ARG A 10 -1.05 -17.42 6.20
CA ARG A 10 -1.61 -18.16 7.34
C ARG A 10 -0.56 -18.74 8.29
N HIS A 11 0.67 -18.92 7.85
CA HIS A 11 1.76 -19.48 8.67
C HIS A 11 2.65 -18.44 9.33
N TRP A 12 2.70 -17.21 8.81
CA TRP A 12 3.56 -16.14 9.33
C TRP A 12 2.74 -14.99 9.89
N GLY A 13 2.05 -15.25 11.01
CA GLY A 13 1.27 -14.25 11.76
C GLY A 13 2.11 -13.22 12.52
N HIS A 14 3.43 -13.19 12.33
CA HIS A 14 4.29 -12.27 13.07
C HIS A 14 4.14 -10.85 12.50
N PRO A 15 3.71 -9.86 13.30
CA PRO A 15 3.44 -8.50 12.83
C PRO A 15 4.67 -7.86 12.15
N LEU A 16 5.88 -8.23 12.60
CA LEU A 16 7.14 -7.79 11.99
C LEU A 16 7.33 -8.26 10.54
N VAL A 17 6.90 -9.48 10.20
CA VAL A 17 7.06 -10.02 8.83
C VAL A 17 6.11 -9.32 7.86
N LYS A 18 4.89 -9.00 8.32
CA LYS A 18 3.97 -8.15 7.56
C LYS A 18 4.51 -6.74 7.37
N LEU A 19 5.08 -6.14 8.41
CA LEU A 19 5.66 -4.81 8.30
C LEU A 19 6.83 -4.81 7.31
N ALA A 20 7.75 -5.77 7.45
CA ALA A 20 8.93 -5.89 6.59
C ALA A 20 8.56 -6.11 5.11
N SER A 21 7.55 -6.95 4.82
CA SER A 21 7.13 -7.19 3.43
C SER A 21 6.48 -5.96 2.80
N ILE A 22 5.69 -5.20 3.56
CA ILE A 22 5.08 -3.94 3.07
C ILE A 22 6.14 -2.86 2.91
N SER A 23 7.09 -2.74 3.84
CA SER A 23 8.23 -1.82 3.70
C SER A 23 9.06 -2.14 2.47
N LEU A 24 9.35 -3.43 2.22
CA LEU A 24 10.09 -3.87 1.04
C LEU A 24 9.32 -3.57 -0.26
N ALA A 25 8.01 -3.81 -0.29
CA ALA A 25 7.16 -3.43 -1.41
C ALA A 25 7.19 -1.91 -1.65
N GLY A 26 7.21 -1.11 -0.59
CA GLY A 26 7.33 0.34 -0.69
C GLY A 26 8.66 0.80 -1.27
N VAL A 27 9.78 0.18 -0.87
CA VAL A 27 11.10 0.45 -1.43
C VAL A 27 11.15 0.07 -2.91
N ALA A 28 10.61 -1.11 -3.26
CA ALA A 28 10.52 -1.54 -4.65
C ALA A 28 9.71 -0.56 -5.50
N ALA A 29 8.52 -0.16 -5.03
CA ALA A 29 7.67 0.82 -5.71
C ALA A 29 8.40 2.15 -5.96
N TYR A 30 9.12 2.65 -4.95
CA TYR A 30 9.93 3.87 -5.09
C TYR A 30 10.99 3.74 -6.21
N HIS A 31 11.67 2.59 -6.30
CA HIS A 31 12.66 2.33 -7.36
C HIS A 31 12.03 2.20 -8.75
N PHE A 32 10.82 1.65 -8.86
CA PHE A 32 10.08 1.57 -10.13
C PHE A 32 9.42 2.91 -10.54
N GLY A 33 9.66 3.99 -9.79
CA GLY A 33 9.17 5.33 -10.11
C GLY A 33 7.82 5.69 -9.46
N PHE A 34 7.21 4.79 -8.69
CA PHE A 34 6.04 5.10 -7.87
C PHE A 34 6.49 5.85 -6.62
N ARG A 35 6.65 7.17 -6.75
CA ARG A 35 7.10 8.04 -5.67
C ARG A 35 6.31 9.35 -5.60
N ILE A 36 6.04 9.80 -4.38
CA ILE A 36 5.42 11.09 -4.14
C ILE A 36 6.51 12.15 -4.22
N SER A 37 6.55 12.88 -5.34
CA SER A 37 7.60 13.89 -5.62
C SER A 37 7.20 15.31 -5.21
N PHE A 38 5.89 15.57 -5.11
CA PHE A 38 5.36 16.86 -4.71
C PHE A 38 4.03 16.69 -3.97
N LEU A 39 3.71 17.66 -3.12
CA LEU A 39 2.40 17.85 -2.53
C LEU A 39 1.73 19.06 -3.15
N THR A 40 0.46 18.89 -3.52
CA THR A 40 -0.38 20.00 -3.97
C THR A 40 -1.13 20.57 -2.77
N ASN A 41 -1.07 21.88 -2.59
CA ASN A 41 -1.89 22.56 -1.59
C ASN A 41 -3.28 22.82 -2.18
N PRO A 42 -4.39 22.52 -1.47
CA PRO A 42 -5.75 22.83 -1.91
C PRO A 42 -6.00 24.33 -2.18
N GLU A 43 -5.27 25.24 -1.54
CA GLU A 43 -5.34 26.69 -1.86
C GLU A 43 -4.47 27.10 -3.06
N GLY A 44 -3.76 26.14 -3.65
CA GLY A 44 -2.86 26.32 -4.79
C GLY A 44 -1.38 26.19 -4.41
N GLY A 45 -0.57 25.81 -5.41
CA GLY A 45 0.89 25.66 -5.29
C GLY A 45 1.38 24.22 -5.13
N PHE A 46 2.69 24.05 -5.35
CA PHE A 46 3.39 22.77 -5.28
C PHE A 46 4.55 22.84 -4.31
N ILE A 47 4.55 21.93 -3.33
CA ILE A 47 5.68 21.72 -2.43
C ILE A 47 6.44 20.52 -2.97
N TYR A 48 7.67 20.71 -3.47
CA TYR A 48 8.50 19.61 -3.95
C TYR A 48 9.21 18.93 -2.78
N LEU A 49 9.00 17.63 -2.64
CA LEU A 49 9.64 16.82 -1.61
C LEU A 49 10.84 16.15 -2.26
N SER A 50 12.05 16.66 -2.01
CA SER A 50 13.29 16.02 -2.44
C SER A 50 13.58 14.81 -1.54
N SER A 51 14.31 14.99 -0.45
CA SER A 51 14.66 13.89 0.46
C SER A 51 13.47 13.32 1.25
N LEU A 52 12.41 14.11 1.46
CA LEU A 52 11.18 13.66 2.11
C LEU A 52 10.29 12.78 1.21
N SER A 53 10.60 12.67 -0.09
CA SER A 53 9.85 11.83 -1.02
C SER A 53 9.82 10.37 -0.60
N LEU A 54 10.97 9.84 -0.16
CA LEU A 54 11.12 8.44 0.22
C LEU A 54 10.32 8.08 1.49
N PRO A 55 10.50 8.75 2.64
CA PRO A 55 9.73 8.43 3.84
C PRO A 55 8.23 8.66 3.63
N LEU A 56 7.83 9.67 2.85
CA LEU A 56 6.42 9.92 2.55
C LEU A 56 5.82 8.80 1.69
N THR A 57 6.53 8.36 0.64
CA THR A 57 6.09 7.25 -0.23
C THR A 57 5.96 5.96 0.57
N LEU A 58 6.94 5.65 1.42
CA LEU A 58 6.89 4.47 2.29
C LEU A 58 5.74 4.55 3.28
N GLY A 59 5.59 5.70 3.97
CA GLY A 59 4.50 5.94 4.91
C GLY A 59 3.14 5.81 4.25
N TRP A 60 2.97 6.34 3.05
CA TRP A 60 1.75 6.25 2.26
C TRP A 60 1.38 4.79 1.95
N ILE A 61 2.33 4.01 1.43
CA ILE A 61 2.12 2.61 1.07
C ILE A 61 1.76 1.78 2.30
N ILE A 62 2.45 2.01 3.43
CA ILE A 62 2.16 1.33 4.70
C ILE A 62 0.76 1.69 5.20
N ALA A 63 0.42 2.98 5.24
CA ALA A 63 -0.86 3.47 5.73
C ALA A 63 -2.03 2.93 4.90
N VAL A 64 -1.94 2.97 3.57
CA VAL A 64 -2.97 2.43 2.67
C VAL A 64 -3.10 0.92 2.84
N SER A 65 -1.98 0.18 2.86
CA SER A 65 -2.00 -1.27 3.02
C SER A 65 -2.63 -1.71 4.35
N TYR A 66 -2.32 -1.01 5.43
CA TYR A 66 -2.88 -1.30 6.75
C TYR A 66 -4.37 -0.96 6.82
N SER A 67 -4.76 0.19 6.24
CA SER A 67 -6.17 0.62 6.16
C SER A 67 -7.02 -0.37 5.38
N LEU A 68 -6.52 -0.83 4.22
CA LEU A 68 -7.19 -1.87 3.42
C LEU A 68 -7.27 -3.20 4.16
N GLY A 69 -6.22 -3.58 4.89
CA GLY A 69 -6.25 -4.76 5.75
C GLY A 69 -7.30 -4.67 6.85
N MET A 70 -7.44 -3.51 7.48
CA MET A 70 -8.43 -3.25 8.52
C MET A 70 -9.86 -3.30 7.98
N ILE A 71 -10.12 -2.64 6.85
CA ILE A 71 -11.43 -2.66 6.17
C ILE A 71 -11.78 -4.07 5.69
N GLY A 72 -10.82 -4.79 5.09
CA GLY A 72 -11.01 -6.15 4.60
C GLY A 72 -11.25 -7.19 5.69
N SER A 73 -10.87 -6.89 6.94
CA SER A 73 -11.18 -7.74 8.10
C SER A 73 -12.63 -7.60 8.57
N TRP A 74 -13.32 -6.53 8.18
CA TRP A 74 -14.74 -6.31 8.47
C TRP A 74 -15.59 -7.19 7.53
N ARG A 75 -16.45 -8.02 8.13
CA ARG A 75 -16.93 -9.33 7.65
C ARG A 75 -17.63 -9.37 6.27
N GLU A 76 -18.04 -8.23 5.71
CA GLU A 76 -18.84 -8.12 4.46
C GLU A 76 -18.03 -7.72 3.19
N GLY A 77 -16.79 -7.20 3.34
CA GLY A 77 -16.07 -6.52 2.24
C GLY A 77 -15.25 -7.41 1.28
N ARG A 78 -15.31 -8.74 1.41
CA ARG A 78 -14.36 -9.65 0.75
C ARG A 78 -14.59 -9.88 -0.75
N THR A 79 -15.79 -9.59 -1.27
CA THR A 79 -16.15 -9.86 -2.68
C THR A 79 -16.28 -8.57 -3.49
N GLY A 80 -16.88 -7.51 -2.93
CA GLY A 80 -17.11 -6.26 -3.65
C GLY A 80 -15.84 -5.46 -3.96
N LEU A 81 -14.89 -5.39 -3.02
CA LEU A 81 -13.70 -4.55 -3.18
C LEU A 81 -12.65 -5.19 -4.12
N LYS A 82 -12.50 -6.52 -4.08
CA LYS A 82 -11.61 -7.25 -5.01
C LYS A 82 -12.07 -7.06 -6.47
N VAL A 83 -13.39 -7.07 -6.71
CA VAL A 83 -13.97 -6.83 -8.04
C VAL A 83 -13.83 -5.35 -8.45
N ALA A 84 -14.12 -4.41 -7.55
CA ALA A 84 -14.01 -2.97 -7.84
C ALA A 84 -12.58 -2.53 -8.19
N LEU A 85 -11.57 -3.07 -7.49
CA LEU A 85 -10.16 -2.77 -7.78
C LEU A 85 -9.65 -3.47 -9.05
N LEU A 86 -10.19 -4.63 -9.42
CA LEU A 86 -9.89 -5.28 -10.70
C LEU A 86 -10.51 -4.53 -11.90
N THR A 87 -11.69 -3.93 -11.74
CA THR A 87 -12.34 -3.10 -12.78
C THR A 87 -11.75 -1.70 -12.92
N ALA A 88 -11.04 -1.18 -11.91
CA ALA A 88 -10.42 0.15 -11.97
C ALA A 88 -9.03 0.14 -12.65
N ILE A 89 -8.51 -1.04 -13.00
CA ILE A 89 -7.17 -1.24 -13.58
C ILE A 89 -7.25 -1.73 -15.05
N VAL A 90 -8.46 -1.98 -15.58
CA VAL A 90 -8.73 -2.28 -17.01
C VAL A 90 -9.41 -1.07 -17.64
#